data_AF-A0A1G5R1Q7-F1
#
_entry.id   AF-A0A1G5R1Q7-F1
#
_cell.length_a   1.000
_cell.length_b   1.000
_cell.length_c   1.000
_cell.angle_alpha   90.00
_cell.angle_beta   90.00
_cell.angle_gamma   90.00
#
_symmetry.space_group_name_H-M   'P 1'
#
loop_
_entity.id
_entity.type
_entity.pdbx_description
1 polymer ?
#
loop_
_entity_poly.entity_id
_entity_poly.type
_entity_poly.pdbx_seq_one_letter_code
_entity_poly.pdbx_strand_id
1 'polypeptide(L)'
;MIRKALTIFTLLFLFQAPNALAHGGGHGPIDEGQARALAADVTHQFADSDPGLGFGTLAASWKEIDPEAVKMHVKGAGYYIVSLENKTEGKTLYILMSATGSVFDANFTGEFPKVK
;
A
#
# COMPACT_ATOMS: atom_id res chain seq x y z
N MET A 1 69.14 13.59 12.20
CA MET A 1 68.01 14.47 12.59
C MET A 1 66.99 14.40 11.44
N ILE A 2 66.01 13.49 11.47
CA ILE A 2 64.60 13.68 11.91
C ILE A 2 64.03 14.97 11.24
N ARG A 3 63.06 14.92 10.31
CA ARG A 3 61.68 14.44 10.49
C ARG A 3 61.01 13.94 9.19
N LYS A 4 60.27 12.84 9.34
CA LYS A 4 59.18 12.39 8.47
C LYS A 4 58.02 13.40 8.58
N ALA A 5 57.39 13.77 7.48
CA ALA A 5 56.05 14.36 7.44
C ALA A 5 55.29 13.56 6.37
N LEU A 6 54.55 12.49 6.71
CA LEU A 6 53.22 12.46 7.34
C LEU A 6 52.21 13.38 6.65
N THR A 7 51.58 12.81 5.62
CA THR A 7 50.14 12.71 5.31
C THR A 7 49.28 13.95 5.53
N ILE A 8 48.44 14.28 4.53
CA ILE A 8 46.96 14.33 4.63
C ILE A 8 46.38 14.51 3.23
N PHE A 9 45.79 13.44 2.70
CA PHE A 9 44.85 13.46 1.59
C PHE A 9 43.46 13.66 2.21
N THR A 10 42.89 14.85 2.09
CA THR A 10 41.48 15.08 2.44
C THR A 10 40.82 15.84 1.31
N LEU A 11 40.33 15.11 0.31
CA LEU A 11 39.27 15.60 -0.57
C LEU A 11 37.95 15.54 0.22
N LEU A 12 37.49 16.69 0.71
CA LEU A 12 36.11 16.85 1.18
C LEU A 12 35.18 16.90 -0.04
N PHE A 13 34.73 15.75 -0.51
CA PHE A 13 33.52 15.68 -1.33
C PHE A 13 32.32 15.85 -0.40
N LEU A 14 31.77 17.06 -0.35
CA LEU A 14 30.45 17.29 0.22
C LEU A 14 29.41 16.62 -0.69
N PHE A 15 29.05 15.38 -0.38
CA PHE A 15 27.84 14.75 -0.89
C PHE A 15 26.64 15.53 -0.34
N GLN A 16 26.15 16.51 -1.10
CA GLN A 16 24.82 17.05 -0.85
C GLN A 16 23.83 16.05 -1.43
N ALA A 17 23.29 15.18 -0.58
CA ALA A 17 22.12 14.41 -0.94
C ALA A 17 20.97 15.41 -1.20
N PRO A 18 20.25 15.33 -2.33
CA PRO A 18 18.97 16.03 -2.41
C PRO A 18 18.07 15.44 -1.32
N ASN A 19 17.44 16.32 -0.52
CA ASN A 19 16.37 15.91 0.36
C ASN A 19 15.32 15.22 -0.50
N ALA A 20 15.27 13.89 -0.45
CA ALA A 20 14.18 13.14 -1.02
C ALA A 20 12.94 13.60 -0.28
N LEU A 21 12.11 14.38 -0.98
CA LEU A 21 10.81 14.80 -0.53
C LEU A 21 9.98 13.53 -0.32
N ALA A 22 9.95 13.02 0.91
CA ALA A 22 8.99 12.00 1.29
C ALA A 22 7.61 12.61 1.02
N HIS A 23 6.86 12.03 0.09
CA HIS A 23 5.52 12.49 -0.23
C HIS A 23 4.70 12.46 1.07
N GLY A 24 4.33 13.64 1.54
CA GLY A 24 3.58 13.82 2.78
C GLY A 24 2.21 13.19 2.65
N GLY A 25 2.01 12.05 3.32
CA GLY A 25 0.72 11.42 3.49
C GLY A 25 0.61 10.92 4.93
N GLY A 26 -0.10 11.70 5.77
CA GLY A 26 -0.58 11.33 7.11
C GLY A 26 0.36 10.51 7.99
N HIS A 27 1.09 11.15 8.91
CA HIS A 27 1.99 10.45 9.86
C HIS A 27 1.27 9.63 10.96
N GLY A 28 -0.03 9.36 10.82
CA GLY A 28 -0.83 8.64 11.81
C GLY A 28 -1.61 7.49 11.18
N PRO A 29 -2.07 6.52 11.98
CA PRO A 29 -2.97 5.50 11.50
C PRO A 29 -4.24 6.09 10.88
N ILE A 30 -4.72 5.51 9.80
CA ILE A 30 -6.02 5.82 9.22
C ILE A 30 -7.11 5.09 10.01
N ASP A 31 -8.28 5.70 10.10
CA ASP A 31 -9.47 5.06 10.68
C ASP A 31 -10.10 4.05 9.70
N GLU A 32 -11.11 3.31 10.18
CA GLU A 32 -11.75 2.26 9.36
C GLU A 32 -12.54 2.82 8.18
N GLY A 33 -13.09 4.03 8.30
CA GLY A 33 -13.80 4.69 7.21
C GLY A 33 -12.84 5.06 6.08
N GLN A 34 -11.69 5.62 6.45
CA GLN A 34 -10.60 5.93 5.53
C GLN A 34 -10.04 4.66 4.87
N ALA A 35 -9.85 3.58 5.63
CA ALA A 35 -9.40 2.29 5.10
C ALA A 35 -10.40 1.72 4.07
N ARG A 36 -11.71 1.78 4.36
CA ARG A 36 -12.76 1.36 3.42
C ARG A 36 -12.77 2.21 2.15
N ALA A 37 -12.69 3.54 2.29
CA ALA A 37 -12.66 4.45 1.15
C ALA A 37 -11.43 4.21 0.27
N LEU A 38 -10.25 4.03 0.87
CA LEU A 38 -9.02 3.68 0.15
C LEU A 38 -9.14 2.34 -0.58
N ALA A 39 -9.72 1.32 0.06
CA ALA A 39 -9.91 0.02 -0.58
C ALA A 39 -10.84 0.12 -1.81
N ALA A 40 -11.91 0.92 -1.72
CA ALA A 40 -12.81 1.18 -2.86
C ALA A 40 -12.08 1.88 -4.01
N ASP A 41 -11.30 2.93 -3.72
CA ASP A 41 -10.50 3.63 -4.73
C ASP A 41 -9.50 2.71 -5.44
N VAL A 42 -8.76 1.90 -4.68
CA VAL A 42 -7.82 0.91 -5.22
C VAL A 42 -8.53 -0.13 -6.09
N THR A 43 -9.73 -0.55 -5.69
CA THR A 43 -10.55 -1.47 -6.50
C THR A 43 -10.96 -0.84 -7.83
N HIS A 44 -11.27 0.46 -7.84
CA HIS A 44 -11.56 1.17 -9.09
C HIS A 44 -10.33 1.22 -10.00
N GLN A 45 -9.14 1.47 -9.43
CA GLN A 45 -7.88 1.45 -10.17
C GLN A 45 -7.57 0.07 -10.78
N PHE A 46 -7.91 -1.02 -10.07
CA PHE A 46 -7.77 -2.39 -10.58
C PHE A 46 -8.77 -2.71 -11.70
N ALA A 47 -9.89 -1.98 -11.80
CA ALA A 47 -10.80 -2.05 -12.93
C ALA A 47 -10.36 -1.16 -14.12
N ASP A 48 -9.46 -0.20 -13.89
CA ASP A 48 -8.85 0.62 -14.94
C ASP A 48 -7.58 -0.01 -15.52
N SER A 49 -6.84 -0.76 -14.71
CA SER A 49 -5.54 -1.33 -15.10
C SER A 49 -5.26 -2.63 -14.36
N ASP A 50 -4.53 -3.55 -15.01
CA ASP A 50 -4.05 -4.78 -14.37
C ASP A 50 -2.99 -4.45 -13.31
N PRO A 51 -3.21 -4.80 -12.02
CA PRO A 51 -2.23 -4.57 -10.97
C PRO A 51 -1.06 -5.55 -10.96
N GLY A 52 -1.05 -6.56 -11.85
CA GLY A 52 0.01 -7.58 -11.90
C GLY A 52 -0.09 -8.63 -10.78
N LEU A 53 -1.27 -8.77 -10.16
CA LEU A 53 -1.54 -9.70 -9.05
C LEU A 53 -2.08 -11.07 -9.51
N GLY A 54 -2.05 -11.33 -10.82
CA GLY A 54 -2.40 -12.62 -11.42
C GLY A 54 -3.89 -12.83 -11.73
N PHE A 55 -4.77 -11.92 -11.30
CA PHE A 55 -6.19 -11.93 -11.67
C PHE A 55 -6.55 -11.01 -12.85
N GLY A 56 -5.58 -10.27 -13.39
CA GLY A 56 -5.79 -9.32 -14.49
C GLY A 56 -6.52 -8.04 -14.07
N THR A 57 -7.01 -7.28 -15.05
CA THR A 57 -7.91 -6.15 -14.81
C THR A 57 -9.28 -6.64 -14.33
N LEU A 58 -9.84 -6.01 -13.30
CA LEU A 58 -11.18 -6.29 -12.82
C LEU A 58 -12.25 -5.83 -13.84
N ALA A 59 -13.43 -6.45 -13.81
CA ALA A 59 -14.54 -5.99 -14.64
C ALA A 59 -15.04 -4.60 -14.20
N ALA A 60 -15.70 -3.89 -15.12
CA ALA A 60 -16.23 -2.56 -14.83
C ALA A 60 -17.25 -2.53 -13.66
N SER A 61 -17.92 -3.65 -13.37
CA SER A 61 -18.84 -3.78 -12.23
C SER A 61 -18.19 -3.53 -10.87
N TRP A 62 -16.85 -3.64 -10.78
CA TRP A 62 -16.09 -3.32 -9.56
C TRP A 62 -15.99 -1.82 -9.26
N LYS A 63 -16.43 -0.95 -10.17
CA LYS A 63 -16.58 0.49 -9.93
C LYS A 63 -17.95 0.89 -9.39
N GLU A 64 -18.90 -0.04 -9.45
CA GLU A 64 -20.30 0.16 -9.07
C GLU A 64 -20.61 -0.52 -7.73
N ILE A 65 -19.60 -0.75 -6.90
CA ILE A 65 -19.73 -1.43 -5.61
C ILE A 65 -20.45 -0.48 -4.63
N ASP A 66 -21.52 -1.00 -4.02
CA ASP A 66 -22.21 -0.29 -2.95
C ASP A 66 -21.25 -0.01 -1.78
N PRO A 67 -21.17 1.22 -1.24
CA PRO A 67 -20.37 1.51 -0.06
C PRO A 67 -20.63 0.56 1.13
N GLU A 68 -21.85 0.03 1.28
CA GLU A 68 -22.20 -0.95 2.32
C GLU A 68 -21.61 -2.36 2.08
N ALA A 69 -21.21 -2.66 0.84
CA ALA A 69 -20.53 -3.89 0.47
C ALA A 69 -19.03 -3.86 0.80
N VAL A 70 -18.50 -2.70 1.20
CA VAL A 70 -17.12 -2.52 1.65
C VAL A 70 -17.04 -2.69 3.17
N LYS A 71 -16.36 -3.74 3.63
CA LYS A 71 -16.33 -4.12 5.05
C LYS A 71 -14.92 -4.31 5.57
N MET A 72 -14.71 -3.95 6.83
CA MET A 72 -13.48 -4.32 7.53
C MET A 72 -13.50 -5.83 7.79
N HIS A 73 -12.61 -6.58 7.15
CA HIS A 73 -12.52 -8.03 7.28
C HIS A 73 -11.62 -8.42 8.46
N VAL A 74 -10.43 -7.81 8.56
CA VAL A 74 -9.48 -8.02 9.66
C VAL A 74 -8.87 -6.70 10.10
N LYS A 75 -8.77 -6.51 11.40
CA LYS A 75 -8.03 -5.42 12.04
C LYS A 75 -6.86 -6.00 12.85
N GLY A 76 -5.70 -6.03 12.22
CA GLY A 76 -4.48 -6.57 12.82
C GLY A 76 -3.63 -5.49 13.50
N ALA A 77 -2.53 -5.92 14.10
CA ALA A 77 -1.53 -5.01 14.65
C ALA A 77 -0.76 -4.32 13.51
N GLY A 78 -1.17 -3.12 13.15
CA GLY A 78 -0.51 -2.31 12.13
C GLY A 78 -0.94 -2.59 10.69
N TYR A 79 -2.00 -3.38 10.46
CA TYR A 79 -2.55 -3.66 9.14
C TYR A 79 -4.06 -3.85 9.18
N TYR A 80 -4.70 -3.67 8.01
CA TYR A 80 -6.10 -3.93 7.76
C TYR A 80 -6.25 -4.87 6.57
N ILE A 81 -7.26 -5.73 6.62
CA ILE A 81 -7.80 -6.41 5.44
C ILE A 81 -9.22 -5.89 5.24
N VAL A 82 -9.48 -5.30 4.08
CA VAL A 82 -10.80 -4.79 3.70
C VAL A 82 -11.38 -5.68 2.62
N SER A 83 -12.63 -6.12 2.77
CA SER A 83 -13.36 -6.92 1.79
C SER A 83 -14.36 -6.07 1.01
N LEU A 84 -14.46 -6.30 -0.30
CA LEU A 84 -15.43 -5.67 -1.20
C LEU A 84 -16.22 -6.76 -1.93
N GLU A 85 -17.52 -6.84 -1.67
CA GLU A 85 -18.40 -7.80 -2.33
C GLU A 85 -18.97 -7.23 -3.64
N ASN A 86 -18.64 -7.87 -4.76
CA ASN A 86 -19.26 -7.61 -6.05
C ASN A 86 -20.38 -8.62 -6.29
N LYS A 87 -21.62 -8.23 -5.99
CA LYS A 87 -22.81 -9.07 -6.18
C LYS A 87 -23.06 -9.45 -7.63
N THR A 88 -22.65 -8.59 -8.58
CA THR A 88 -22.79 -8.86 -10.02
C THR A 88 -21.94 -10.04 -10.45
N GLU A 89 -20.75 -10.19 -9.87
CA GLU A 89 -19.84 -11.31 -10.15
C GLU A 89 -19.96 -12.47 -9.16
N GLY A 90 -20.64 -12.28 -8.02
CA GLY A 90 -20.66 -13.25 -6.92
C GLY A 90 -19.27 -13.48 -6.32
N LYS A 91 -18.42 -12.45 -6.27
CA LYS A 91 -17.03 -12.52 -5.78
C LYS A 91 -16.76 -11.47 -4.71
N THR A 92 -15.77 -11.74 -3.87
CA THR A 92 -15.27 -10.81 -2.87
C THR A 92 -13.79 -10.58 -3.07
N LEU A 93 -13.39 -9.32 -3.29
CA LEU A 93 -11.99 -8.92 -3.31
C LEU A 93 -11.56 -8.54 -1.90
N TYR A 94 -10.37 -8.96 -1.51
CA TYR A 94 -9.75 -8.60 -0.24
C TYR A 94 -8.50 -7.77 -0.52
N ILE A 95 -8.37 -6.63 0.15
CA ILE A 95 -7.23 -5.73 0.03
C ILE A 95 -6.49 -5.69 1.36
N LEU A 96 -5.21 -6.04 1.33
CA LEU A 96 -4.29 -5.92 2.46
C LEU A 96 -3.60 -4.55 2.40
N MET A 97 -3.67 -3.81 3.50
CA MET A 97 -3.00 -2.51 3.64
C MET A 97 -2.41 -2.32 5.03
N SER A 98 -1.41 -1.44 5.16
CA SER A 98 -0.94 -0.98 6.45
C SER A 98 -2.01 -0.16 7.17
N ALA A 99 -1.89 -0.04 8.49
CA ALA A 99 -2.72 0.86 9.28
C ALA A 99 -2.51 2.34 8.90
N THR A 100 -1.51 2.67 8.08
CA THR A 100 -1.26 4.03 7.55
C THR A 100 -1.70 4.18 6.08
N GLY A 101 -2.33 3.17 5.49
CA GLY A 101 -2.90 3.24 4.13
C GLY A 101 -1.97 2.85 2.98
N SER A 102 -0.83 2.21 3.24
CA SER A 102 -0.04 1.61 2.17
C SER A 102 -0.65 0.27 1.76
N VAL A 103 -1.09 0.13 0.51
CA VAL A 103 -1.62 -1.14 -0.01
C VAL A 103 -0.46 -2.08 -0.33
N PHE A 104 -0.55 -3.32 0.13
CA PHE A 104 0.49 -4.33 -0.06
C PHE A 104 0.11 -5.42 -1.05
N ASP A 105 -1.14 -5.86 -1.04
CA ASP A 105 -1.60 -7.01 -1.83
C ASP A 105 -3.14 -7.04 -1.94
N ALA A 106 -3.65 -7.81 -2.90
CA ALA A 106 -5.08 -8.10 -3.01
C ALA A 106 -5.34 -9.48 -3.63
N ASN A 107 -6.38 -10.17 -3.17
CA ASN A 107 -6.78 -11.47 -3.71
C ASN A 107 -8.26 -11.80 -3.45
N PHE A 108 -8.74 -12.90 -4.01
CA PHE A 108 -10.13 -13.36 -3.86
C PHE A 108 -10.35 -14.43 -2.77
N THR A 109 -9.30 -14.78 -2.02
CA THR A 109 -9.35 -15.81 -0.98
C THR A 109 -9.49 -15.24 0.43
N GLY A 110 -9.06 -13.98 0.63
CA GLY A 110 -8.95 -13.37 1.95
C GLY A 110 -7.76 -13.84 2.77
N GLU A 111 -6.99 -14.82 2.27
CA GLU A 111 -5.82 -15.36 2.92
C GLU A 111 -4.56 -14.59 2.50
N PHE A 112 -3.78 -14.16 3.47
CA PHE A 112 -2.50 -13.48 3.27
C PHE A 112 -1.44 -14.12 4.19
N PRO A 113 -0.72 -15.17 3.73
CA PRO A 113 0.15 -15.99 4.59
C PRO A 113 1.26 -15.23 5.34
N LYS A 114 1.56 -14.00 4.92
CA LYS A 114 2.63 -13.16 5.48
C LYS A 114 2.15 -12.23 6.59
N VAL A 115 0.85 -12.18 6.88
CA VAL A 115 0.28 -11.44 8.01
C VAL A 115 -0.36 -12.43 8.99
N LYS A 116 -0.19 -12.17 10.29
CA LYS A 116 -0.68 -13.00 11.40
C LYS A 116 -1.54 -12.17 12.34
#